data_AF-A0A2V9PG90-F1
#
_entry.id   AF-A0A2V9PG90-F1
#
_cell.length_a   1.000
_cell.length_b   1.000
_cell.length_c   1.000
_cell.angle_alpha   90.00
_cell.angle_beta   90.00
_cell.angle_gamma   90.00
#
_symmetry.space_group_name_H-M   'P 1'
#
loop_
_entity.id
_entity.type
_entity.pdbx_description
1 polymer ?
#
loop_
_entity_poly.entity_id
_entity_poly.type
_entity_poly.pdbx_seq_one_letter_code
_entity_poly.pdbx_strand_id
1 'polypeptide(L)' 'LHLTSVVVTHDMRLAKKLADRVVFLHESRVLFFGSYPEMERCSEPIVQEFLELDQLDLGA' A
#
# COMPACT_ATOMS: atom_id res chain seq x y z
N LEU A 1 -9.60 -23.18 -3.08
CA LEU A 1 -9.78 -22.76 -1.67
C LEU A 1 -10.41 -21.37 -1.68
N HIS A 2 -11.50 -21.15 -0.94
CA HIS A 2 -12.09 -19.82 -0.73
C HIS A 2 -11.54 -19.28 0.59
N LEU A 3 -10.32 -18.76 0.55
CA LEU A 3 -9.63 -18.22 1.73
C LEU A 3 -9.55 -16.71 1.61
N THR A 4 -9.93 -16.01 2.68
CA THR A 4 -9.63 -14.59 2.85
C THR A 4 -8.26 -14.49 3.51
N SER A 5 -7.33 -13.78 2.87
CA SER A 5 -5.98 -13.54 3.41
C SER A 5 -5.84 -12.07 3.79
N VAL A 6 -5.18 -11.81 4.92
CA VAL A 6 -4.78 -10.47 5.34
C VAL A 6 -3.27 -10.47 5.47
N VAL A 7 -2.62 -9.54 4.78
CA VAL A 7 -1.16 -9.39 4.80
C VAL A 7 -0.84 -7.98 5.30
N VAL A 8 0.02 -7.91 6.31
CA VAL A 8 0.57 -6.64 6.81
C VAL A 8 2.02 -6.59 6.36
N THR A 9 2.36 -5.60 5.55
CA THR A 9 3.69 -5.45 4.96
C THR A 9 4.00 -3.99 4.71
N HIS A 10 5.28 -3.65 4.71
CA HIS A 10 5.78 -2.37 4.22
C HIS A 10 6.20 -2.44 2.74
N ASP A 11 6.40 -3.63 2.18
CA ASP A 11 6.79 -3.82 0.77
C ASP A 11 5.57 -3.61 -0.15
N MET A 12 5.56 -2.50 -0.89
CA MET A 12 4.45 -2.18 -1.79
C MET A 12 4.48 -2.94 -3.10
N ARG A 13 5.61 -3.54 -3.48
CA ARG A 13 5.72 -4.42 -4.65
C ARG A 13 4.96 -5.72 -4.40
N LEU A 14 5.03 -6.24 -3.18
CA LEU A 14 4.22 -7.39 -2.76
C LEU A 14 2.73 -7.02 -2.75
N ALA A 15 2.37 -5.89 -2.15
CA ALA A 15 1.00 -5.41 -2.10
C ALA A 15 0.42 -5.24 -3.51
N LYS A 16 1.18 -4.63 -4.44
CA LYS A 16 0.78 -4.46 -5.84
C LYS A 16 0.50 -5.77 -6.57
N LYS A 17 1.21 -6.84 -6.23
CA LYS A 17 1.07 -8.17 -6.87
C LYS A 17 -0.03 -9.02 -6.25
N LEU A 18 -0.23 -8.94 -4.94
CA LEU A 18 -1.08 -9.87 -4.20
C LEU A 18 -2.42 -9.28 -3.75
N ALA A 19 -2.51 -7.97 -3.54
CA ALA A 19 -3.65 -7.39 -2.85
C ALA A 19 -4.78 -7.05 -3.82
N ASP A 20 -5.96 -7.62 -3.57
CA ASP A 20 -7.20 -7.14 -4.19
C ASP A 20 -7.57 -5.75 -3.66
N ARG A 21 -7.29 -5.50 -2.37
CA ARG A 21 -7.52 -4.22 -1.68
C ARG A 21 -6.39 -3.91 -0.72
N VAL A 22 -6.09 -2.63 -0.55
CA VAL A 22 -5.06 -2.08 0.33
C VAL A 22 -5.72 -1.13 1.33
N VAL A 23 -5.31 -1.24 2.59
CA VAL A 23 -5.57 -0.27 3.65
C VAL A 23 -4.24 0.36 4.02
N PHE A 24 -4.15 1.69 3.96
CA PHE A 24 -2.98 2.42 4.45
C PHE A 24 -3.28 2.99 5.82
N LEU A 25 -2.48 2.60 6.81
CA LEU A 25 -2.61 3.05 8.20
C LEU A 25 -1.46 3.99 8.55
N HIS A 26 -1.80 5.15 9.11
CA HIS A 26 -0.84 6.08 9.66
C HIS A 26 -1.44 6.72 10.92
N GLU A 27 -0.66 6.80 12.00
CA GLU A 27 -1.10 7.39 13.29
C GLU A 27 -2.47 6.90 13.76
N SER A 28 -2.69 5.59 13.71
CA SER A 28 -3.96 4.95 14.10
C SER A 28 -5.17 5.36 13.26
N ARG A 29 -4.97 5.97 12.08
CA ARG A 29 -6.02 6.35 11.14
C ARG A 29 -5.87 5.61 9.82
N VAL A 30 -7.00 5.25 9.22
CA VAL A 30 -7.06 4.78 7.84
C VAL A 30 -7.01 6.01 6.93
N LEU A 31 -5.88 6.20 6.26
CA LEU A 31 -5.72 7.30 5.31
C LEU A 31 -6.14 6.90 3.88
N PHE A 32 -6.07 5.62 3.56
CA PHE A 32 -6.52 5.09 2.28
C PHE A 32 -7.16 3.71 2.45
N PHE A 33 -8.22 3.44 1.68
CA PHE A 33 -8.80 2.11 1.53
C PHE A 33 -9.39 1.92 0.14
N GLY A 34 -8.80 1.03 -0.66
CA GLY A 34 -9.18 0.83 -2.06
C GLY A 34 -8.29 -0.18 -2.76
N SER A 35 -8.30 -0.20 -4.08
CA SER A 35 -7.36 -0.98 -4.90
C SER A 35 -5.99 -0.30 -4.98
N TYR A 36 -4.95 -1.03 -5.37
CA TYR A 36 -3.61 -0.45 -5.53
C TYR A 36 -3.56 0.72 -6.55
N PRO A 37 -4.20 0.65 -7.73
CA PRO A 37 -4.21 1.78 -8.68
C PRO A 37 -4.94 3.03 -8.17
N GLU A 38 -5.91 2.87 -7.27
CA GLU A 38 -6.55 4.01 -6.59
C GLU A 38 -5.59 4.63 -5.56
N MET A 39 -4.76 3.82 -4.91
CA MET A 39 -3.74 4.29 -3.98
C MET A 39 -2.67 5.13 -4.68
N GLU A 40 -2.21 4.68 -5.86
CA GLU A 40 -1.26 5.43 -6.70
C GLU A 40 -1.80 6.83 -7.08
N ARG A 41 -3.12 7.00 -7.13
CA ARG A 41 -3.79 8.28 -7.44
C ARG A 41 -4.28 9.04 -6.20
N CYS A 42 -4.00 8.55 -5.00
CA CYS A 42 -4.44 9.15 -3.75
C CYS A 42 -3.78 10.52 -3.55
N SER A 43 -4.55 11.54 -3.21
CA SER A 43 -4.03 12.89 -2.98
C SER A 43 -3.41 13.10 -1.58
N GLU A 44 -3.41 12.07 -0.73
CA GLU A 44 -2.88 12.16 0.62
C GLU A 44 -1.33 12.22 0.56
N PRO A 45 -0.70 13.33 1.03
CA PRO A 45 0.74 13.53 0.87
C PRO A 45 1.58 12.39 1.44
N ILE A 46 1.22 11.86 2.61
CA ILE A 46 2.02 10.81 3.25
C ILE A 46 1.93 9.46 2.53
N VAL A 47 0.81 9.18 1.85
CA VAL A 47 0.66 7.98 1.02
C VAL A 47 1.58 8.09 -0.19
N GLN A 48 1.65 9.27 -0.81
CA GLN A 48 2.54 9.52 -1.95
C GLN A 48 4.01 9.48 -1.55
N GLU A 49 4.39 10.15 -0.46
CA GLU A 49 5.77 10.11 0.07
C GLU A 49 6.21 8.68 0.37
N PHE A 50 5.36 7.87 1.00
CA PHE A 50 5.66 6.46 1.25
C PHE A 50 5.88 5.66 -0.05
N LEU A 51 5.03 5.86 -1.06
CA LEU A 51 5.15 5.20 -2.36
C LEU A 51 6.41 5.63 -3.13
N GLU A 52 6.85 6.87 -2.98
CA GLU A 52 8.09 7.38 -3.59
C GLU A 52 9.32 6.75 -2.91
N LEU A 53 9.33 6.67 -1.59
CA LEU A 53 10.43 6.07 -0.83
C LEU A 53 10.58 4.56 -1.11
N ASP A 54 9.49 3.80 -1.17
CA ASP A 54 9.50 2.36 -1.52
C ASP A 54 10.05 2.09 -2.94
N GLN A 55 9.81 3.03 -3.87
CA GLN A 55 10.36 2.96 -5.22
C GLN A 55 11.87 3.24 -5.26
N LEU A 56 12.38 4.09 -4.36
CA LEU A 56 13.79 4.47 -4.28
C LEU A 56 14.67 3.42 -3.61
N ASP A 57 14.10 2.50 -2.82
CA ASP A 57 14.78 1.31 -2.26
C ASP A 57 15.04 0.24 -3.35
N LEU A 58 15.71 0.64 -4.44
CA LEU A 58 16.29 -0.22 -5.46
C LEU A 58 17.75 -0.54 -5.09
N GLY A 59 17.91 -1.38 -4.07
CA GLY A 59 19.15 -2.12 -3.83
C GLY A 59 19.97 -1.66 -2.63
N ALA A 60 19.76 -2.34 -1.51
CA ALA A 60 20.80 -2.67 -0.53
C ALA A 60 20.77 -4.18 -0.30
#